data_AF-A0AAD7THB2-F1
#
_entry.id   AF-A0AAD7THB2-F1
#
_cell.length_a   1.000
_cell.length_b   1.000
_cell.length_c   1.000
_cell.angle_alpha   90.00
_cell.angle_beta   90.00
_cell.angle_gamma   90.00
#
_symmetry.space_group_name_H-M   'P 1'
#
loop_
_entity.id
_entity.type
_entity.pdbx_description
1 polymer ?
#
loop_
_entity_poly.entity_id
_entity_poly.type
_entity_poly.pdbx_seq_one_letter_code
_entity_poly.pdbx_strand_id
1 'polypeptide(L)'
;MMERRDSVQFSSKFATTYSRLFQGIPADQLAPNHDLERFWSELLDLDVDRDFLAAKLNEARKDDCLGKLKPFLNALVDACIGTLRSEEADDAKKGHAANTLGVVSRCLLSKNLAGWEVMELFAGGVSDSDRVFNGLTSAIDEVLGNTTLPASLRHEVLQMAVIFVCGISQLSPGAYFLRHDLFPSIVTTITSPDTEQFTFEAALLLALLANFHKSDAAKLNPYLRCIRETTNEDLMRGICWAANFAAAAVVRAYQSISDDSSPSLTSTFGSLLSALRPDRALAAKPVDPPRELFKNQPIEACVILLPVFEFLHGSATFRKVFADNLTAHVEKKTSTPIPPLPITLLSLTSYLVSHASSSSSSRSIAYANLALNMLLVMSESDEILSALRADTNEEIRLCRQRLPPLPPFQPPKSPPMCLARLLHIMASA
;
A
#
# COMPACT_ATOMS: atom_id res chain seq x y z
N MET A 1 47.43 19.04 -23.75
CA MET A 1 45.99 19.34 -23.90
C MET A 1 45.36 18.06 -24.43
N MET A 2 44.78 17.25 -23.55
CA MET A 2 44.35 15.89 -23.84
C MET A 2 42.83 15.94 -24.02
N GLU A 3 42.37 15.85 -25.28
CA GLU A 3 40.94 15.77 -25.60
C GLU A 3 40.34 14.53 -24.95
N ARG A 4 39.41 14.79 -24.03
CA ARG A 4 38.57 13.78 -23.42
C ARG A 4 37.61 13.30 -24.51
N ARG A 5 37.85 12.10 -25.04
CA ARG A 5 36.92 11.44 -25.97
C ARG A 5 35.60 11.25 -25.22
N ASP A 6 34.56 11.93 -25.68
CA ASP A 6 33.19 11.66 -25.27
C ASP A 6 32.87 10.18 -25.58
N SER A 7 32.54 9.45 -24.53
CA SER A 7 32.07 8.07 -24.61
C SER A 7 30.79 8.03 -25.44
N VAL A 8 30.82 7.32 -26.56
CA VAL A 8 29.65 7.02 -27.39
C VAL A 8 28.62 6.29 -26.52
N GLN A 9 27.54 6.97 -26.17
CA GLN A 9 26.44 6.41 -25.39
C GLN A 9 25.58 5.57 -26.34
N PHE A 10 25.77 4.25 -26.36
CA PHE A 10 24.90 3.34 -27.10
C PHE A 10 23.50 3.39 -26.49
N SER A 11 22.55 4.05 -27.17
CA SER A 11 21.14 4.05 -26.75
C SER A 11 20.52 2.69 -27.02
N SER A 12 19.83 2.09 -26.04
CA SER A 12 19.11 0.83 -26.23
C SER A 12 18.04 0.94 -27.31
N LYS A 13 17.71 -0.17 -27.99
CA LYS A 13 16.62 -0.21 -28.99
C LYS A 13 15.30 0.29 -28.39
N PHE A 14 15.05 -0.03 -27.12
CA PHE A 14 13.94 0.48 -26.33
C PHE A 14 13.96 2.01 -26.28
N ALA A 15 15.04 2.61 -25.79
CA ALA A 15 15.16 4.06 -25.63
C ALA A 15 15.06 4.80 -26.97
N THR A 16 15.66 4.27 -28.04
CA THR A 16 15.57 4.87 -29.38
C THR A 16 14.14 4.83 -29.92
N THR A 17 13.44 3.70 -29.76
CA THR A 17 12.06 3.53 -30.29
C THR A 17 11.09 4.43 -29.54
N TYR A 18 11.12 4.40 -28.20
CA TYR A 18 10.29 5.29 -27.38
C TYR A 18 10.61 6.77 -27.61
N SER A 19 11.88 7.16 -27.76
CA SER A 19 12.23 8.56 -28.07
C SER A 19 11.54 9.06 -29.34
N ARG A 20 11.46 8.23 -30.37
CA ARG A 20 10.78 8.59 -31.62
C ARG A 20 9.26 8.64 -31.47
N LEU A 21 8.67 7.71 -30.72
CA LEU A 21 7.25 7.74 -30.38
C LEU A 21 6.89 9.02 -29.61
N PHE A 22 7.73 9.44 -28.65
CA PHE A 22 7.58 10.70 -27.91
C PHE A 22 7.82 11.95 -28.76
N GLN A 23 8.48 11.85 -29.91
CA GLN A 23 8.57 12.93 -30.90
C GLN A 23 7.31 13.04 -31.77
N GLY A 24 6.33 12.14 -31.59
CA GLY A 24 5.09 12.11 -32.37
C GLY A 24 5.23 11.38 -33.70
N ILE A 25 6.31 10.63 -33.91
CA ILE A 25 6.45 9.78 -35.10
C ILE A 25 5.58 8.53 -34.88
N PRO A 26 4.57 8.29 -35.72
CA PRO A 26 3.67 7.15 -35.56
C PRO A 26 4.35 5.82 -35.91
N ALA A 27 3.82 4.71 -35.38
CA ALA A 27 4.42 3.38 -35.49
C ALA A 27 4.58 2.87 -36.93
N ASP A 28 3.62 3.21 -37.80
CA ASP A 28 3.64 2.93 -39.24
C ASP A 28 4.83 3.58 -39.96
N GLN A 29 5.26 4.77 -39.53
CA GLN A 29 6.44 5.43 -40.08
C GLN A 29 7.76 4.89 -39.52
N LEU A 30 7.74 4.31 -38.31
CA LEU A 30 8.93 3.71 -37.69
C LEU A 30 9.27 2.35 -38.27
N ALA A 31 8.26 1.59 -38.66
CA ALA A 31 8.40 0.28 -39.27
C ALA A 31 7.46 0.14 -40.49
N PRO A 32 7.73 0.83 -41.61
CA PRO A 32 6.83 0.91 -42.77
C PRO A 32 6.57 -0.42 -43.48
N ASN A 33 7.42 -1.43 -43.23
CA ASN A 33 7.28 -2.77 -43.80
C ASN A 33 6.65 -3.78 -42.83
N HIS A 34 6.32 -3.37 -41.60
CA HIS A 34 5.72 -4.25 -40.60
C HIS A 34 4.25 -3.90 -40.41
N ASP A 35 3.46 -4.91 -40.12
CA ASP A 35 2.12 -4.69 -39.58
C ASP A 35 2.21 -4.04 -38.18
N LEU A 36 1.21 -3.24 -37.83
CA LEU A 36 1.11 -2.56 -36.54
C LEU A 36 1.16 -3.55 -35.38
N GLU A 37 0.46 -4.69 -35.48
CA GLU A 37 0.48 -5.74 -34.46
C GLU A 37 1.89 -6.29 -34.24
N ARG A 38 2.62 -6.51 -35.35
CA ARG A 38 4.00 -7.00 -35.30
C ARG A 38 4.95 -5.97 -34.68
N PHE A 39 4.76 -4.68 -34.98
CA PHE A 39 5.55 -3.61 -34.37
C PHE A 39 5.38 -3.60 -32.84
N TRP A 40 4.14 -3.65 -32.35
CA TRP A 40 3.87 -3.63 -30.91
C TRP A 40 4.36 -4.91 -30.22
N SER A 41 4.19 -6.06 -30.87
CA SER A 41 4.74 -7.33 -30.43
C SER A 41 6.27 -7.25 -30.25
N GLU A 42 7.00 -6.76 -31.26
CA GLU A 42 8.46 -6.60 -31.21
C GLU A 42 8.92 -5.55 -30.20
N LEU A 43 8.09 -4.53 -29.92
CA LEU A 43 8.37 -3.52 -28.90
C LEU A 43 8.27 -4.11 -27.49
N LEU A 44 7.26 -4.96 -27.24
CA LEU A 44 7.04 -5.61 -25.95
C LEU A 44 7.99 -6.79 -25.69
N ASP A 45 8.71 -7.26 -26.70
CA ASP A 45 9.82 -8.20 -26.52
C ASP A 45 11.08 -7.52 -25.93
N LEU A 46 11.14 -6.19 -25.92
CA LEU A 46 12.28 -5.46 -25.38
C LEU A 46 12.20 -5.31 -23.86
N ASP A 47 13.35 -5.47 -23.20
CA ASP A 47 13.49 -5.20 -21.77
C ASP A 47 13.03 -3.76 -21.44
N VAL A 48 12.18 -3.64 -20.43
CA VAL A 48 11.57 -2.36 -20.05
C VAL A 48 12.54 -1.53 -19.22
N ASP A 49 13.03 -0.43 -19.81
CA ASP A 49 13.75 0.61 -19.08
C ASP A 49 12.75 1.55 -18.37
N ARG A 50 12.41 1.18 -17.13
CA ARG A 50 11.41 1.88 -16.31
C ARG A 50 11.78 3.34 -16.04
N ASP A 51 13.06 3.59 -15.76
CA ASP A 51 13.55 4.92 -15.41
C ASP A 51 13.52 5.85 -16.63
N PHE A 52 13.95 5.36 -17.79
CA PHE A 52 13.87 6.10 -19.04
C PHE A 52 12.42 6.43 -19.41
N LEU A 53 11.52 5.43 -19.38
CA LEU A 53 10.12 5.63 -19.75
C LEU A 53 9.43 6.59 -18.77
N ALA A 54 9.67 6.44 -17.47
CA ALA A 54 9.14 7.35 -16.46
C ALA A 54 9.66 8.78 -16.65
N ALA A 55 10.95 8.96 -16.92
CA ALA A 55 11.54 10.27 -17.18
C ALA A 55 10.86 10.95 -18.39
N LYS A 56 10.70 10.23 -19.50
CA LYS A 56 10.04 10.77 -20.71
C LYS A 56 8.58 11.14 -20.48
N LEU A 57 7.83 10.30 -19.77
CA LEU A 57 6.43 10.59 -19.44
C LEU A 57 6.31 11.75 -18.44
N ASN A 58 7.24 11.91 -17.51
CA ASN A 58 7.25 13.02 -16.56
C ASN A 58 7.62 14.34 -17.24
N GLU A 59 8.53 14.33 -18.22
CA GLU A 59 8.86 15.49 -19.08
C GLU A 59 7.68 15.94 -19.94
N ALA A 60 6.85 15.00 -20.42
CA ALA A 60 5.69 15.31 -21.25
C ALA A 60 4.63 16.11 -20.48
N ARG A 61 4.14 17.20 -21.08
CA ARG A 61 3.06 18.01 -20.49
C ARG A 61 1.71 17.32 -20.68
N LYS A 62 0.76 17.61 -19.79
CA LYS A 62 -0.63 17.12 -19.89
C LYS A 62 -1.25 17.38 -21.27
N ASP A 63 -1.03 18.59 -21.82
CA ASP A 63 -1.56 18.97 -23.13
C ASP A 63 -0.92 18.17 -24.28
N ASP A 64 0.37 17.84 -24.18
CA ASP A 64 1.05 16.99 -25.17
C ASP A 64 0.50 15.55 -25.12
N CYS A 65 0.24 15.04 -23.91
CA CYS A 65 -0.37 13.73 -23.69
C CYS A 65 -1.76 13.66 -24.34
N LEU A 66 -2.60 14.68 -24.13
CA LEU A 66 -3.96 14.75 -24.69
C LEU A 66 -3.99 15.12 -26.18
N GLY A 67 -2.93 15.73 -26.69
CA GLY A 67 -2.77 16.12 -28.08
C GLY A 67 -1.94 15.11 -28.86
N LYS A 68 -0.71 15.52 -29.23
CA LYS A 68 0.14 14.80 -30.20
C LYS A 68 0.53 13.38 -29.77
N LEU A 69 0.63 13.12 -28.46
CA LEU A 69 1.03 11.81 -27.93
C LEU A 69 -0.15 10.86 -27.74
N LYS A 70 -1.40 11.37 -27.79
CA LYS A 70 -2.60 10.57 -27.51
C LYS A 70 -2.68 9.30 -28.36
N PRO A 71 -2.49 9.32 -29.70
CA PRO A 71 -2.60 8.11 -30.51
C PRO A 71 -1.58 7.03 -30.12
N PHE A 72 -0.34 7.46 -29.83
CA PHE A 72 0.71 6.57 -29.35
C PHE A 72 0.37 5.95 -28.00
N LEU A 73 -0.08 6.76 -27.04
CA LEU A 73 -0.42 6.29 -25.69
C LEU A 73 -1.60 5.31 -25.73
N ASN A 74 -2.64 5.60 -26.52
CA ASN A 74 -3.78 4.70 -26.67
C ASN A 74 -3.35 3.35 -27.27
N ALA A 75 -2.58 3.37 -28.37
CA ALA A 75 -2.13 2.15 -29.02
C ALA A 75 -1.20 1.32 -28.12
N LEU A 76 -0.35 1.99 -27.32
CA LEU A 76 0.50 1.32 -26.35
C LEU A 76 -0.32 0.62 -25.25
N VAL A 77 -1.34 1.29 -24.70
CA VAL A 77 -2.23 0.71 -23.69
C VAL A 77 -2.98 -0.50 -24.26
N ASP A 78 -3.53 -0.36 -25.46
CA ASP A 78 -4.28 -1.41 -26.15
C ASP A 78 -3.38 -2.64 -26.42
N ALA A 79 -2.17 -2.43 -26.93
CA ALA A 79 -1.20 -3.48 -27.18
C ALA A 79 -0.77 -4.22 -25.89
N CYS A 80 -0.57 -3.49 -24.79
CA CYS A 80 -0.21 -4.12 -23.52
C CYS A 80 -1.37 -4.96 -22.96
N ILE A 81 -2.61 -4.45 -23.00
CA ILE A 81 -3.80 -5.21 -22.56
C ILE A 81 -3.98 -6.45 -23.44
N GLY A 82 -3.86 -6.32 -24.77
CA GLY A 82 -3.92 -7.45 -25.70
C GLY A 82 -2.86 -8.51 -25.41
N THR A 83 -1.64 -8.08 -25.08
CA THR A 83 -0.53 -8.99 -24.75
C THR A 83 -0.77 -9.74 -23.44
N LEU A 84 -1.26 -9.07 -22.40
CA LEU A 84 -1.58 -9.73 -21.12
C LEU A 84 -2.62 -10.84 -21.28
N ARG A 85 -3.58 -10.64 -22.17
CA ARG A 85 -4.67 -11.59 -22.45
C ARG A 85 -4.35 -12.65 -23.49
N SER A 86 -3.24 -12.48 -24.23
CA SER A 86 -2.86 -13.42 -25.27
C SER A 86 -2.38 -14.74 -24.67
N GLU A 87 -2.89 -15.86 -25.17
CA GLU A 87 -2.39 -17.19 -24.81
C GLU A 87 -1.04 -17.50 -25.47
N GLU A 88 -0.73 -16.84 -26.59
CA GLU A 88 0.51 -17.05 -27.36
C GLU A 88 1.69 -16.26 -26.79
N ALA A 89 1.42 -15.20 -26.03
CA ALA A 89 2.45 -14.39 -25.40
C ALA A 89 3.11 -15.14 -24.25
N ASP A 90 4.45 -15.22 -24.27
CA ASP A 90 5.20 -15.79 -23.16
C ASP A 90 5.14 -14.91 -21.90
N ASP A 91 5.56 -15.50 -20.78
CA ASP A 91 5.49 -14.83 -19.47
C ASP A 91 6.37 -13.57 -19.40
N ALA A 92 7.48 -13.54 -20.13
CA ALA A 92 8.40 -12.39 -20.15
C ALA A 92 7.75 -11.19 -20.85
N LYS A 93 7.16 -11.41 -22.02
CA LYS A 93 6.43 -10.40 -22.79
C LYS A 93 5.22 -9.89 -22.02
N LYS A 94 4.49 -10.77 -21.32
CA LYS A 94 3.41 -10.36 -20.40
C LYS A 94 3.93 -9.50 -19.26
N GLY A 95 5.08 -9.84 -18.69
CA GLY A 95 5.74 -9.04 -17.66
C GLY A 95 6.17 -7.66 -18.17
N HIS A 96 6.72 -7.58 -19.39
CA HIS A 96 7.04 -6.31 -20.04
C HIS A 96 5.80 -5.45 -20.30
N ALA A 97 4.67 -6.05 -20.72
CA ALA A 97 3.40 -5.36 -20.88
C ALA A 97 2.86 -4.82 -19.54
N ALA A 98 2.87 -5.64 -18.48
CA ALA A 98 2.46 -5.21 -17.13
C ALA A 98 3.33 -4.05 -16.61
N ASN A 99 4.65 -4.14 -16.78
CA ASN A 99 5.60 -3.13 -16.34
C ASN A 99 5.44 -1.81 -17.11
N THR A 100 5.29 -1.88 -18.43
CA THR A 100 5.00 -0.72 -19.26
C THR A 100 3.69 -0.05 -18.83
N LEU A 101 2.60 -0.81 -18.66
CA LEU A 101 1.32 -0.28 -18.17
C LEU A 101 1.45 0.33 -16.77
N GLY A 102 2.21 -0.28 -15.87
CA GLY A 102 2.45 0.25 -14.53
C GLY A 102 3.14 1.62 -14.56
N VAL A 103 4.18 1.77 -15.37
CA VAL A 103 4.90 3.05 -15.54
C VAL A 103 4.01 4.11 -16.20
N VAL A 104 3.33 3.75 -17.30
CA VAL A 104 2.38 4.64 -17.99
C VAL A 104 1.29 5.11 -17.05
N SER A 105 0.69 4.19 -16.29
CA SER A 105 -0.38 4.50 -15.32
C SER A 105 0.11 5.46 -14.24
N ARG A 106 1.25 5.17 -13.63
CA ARG A 106 1.84 6.01 -12.58
C ARG A 106 2.09 7.44 -13.07
N CYS A 107 2.77 7.55 -14.21
CA CYS A 107 3.19 8.85 -14.73
C CYS A 107 2.01 9.66 -15.27
N LEU A 108 1.08 9.06 -16.01
CA LEU A 108 -0.07 9.79 -16.57
C LEU A 108 -1.05 10.22 -15.47
N LEU A 109 -1.40 9.32 -14.54
CA LEU A 109 -2.40 9.62 -13.50
C LEU A 109 -1.88 10.65 -12.47
N SER A 110 -0.56 10.79 -12.31
CA SER A 110 0.03 11.86 -11.49
C SER A 110 -0.14 13.27 -12.07
N LYS A 111 -0.63 13.43 -13.31
CA LYS A 111 -0.84 14.73 -13.98
C LYS A 111 -2.17 15.40 -13.65
N ASN A 112 -2.86 14.95 -12.61
CA ASN A 112 -4.12 15.53 -12.12
C ASN A 112 -5.19 15.61 -13.23
N LEU A 113 -5.49 14.44 -13.79
CA LEU A 113 -6.44 14.25 -14.88
C LEU A 113 -7.89 14.20 -14.34
N ALA A 114 -8.84 14.72 -15.10
CA ALA A 114 -10.26 14.48 -14.91
C ALA A 114 -10.64 13.10 -15.48
N GLY A 115 -11.79 12.55 -15.06
CA GLY A 115 -12.21 11.20 -15.48
C GLY A 115 -12.32 11.02 -16.99
N TRP A 116 -12.83 12.03 -17.72
CA TRP A 116 -12.91 11.99 -19.18
C TRP A 116 -11.52 12.08 -19.84
N GLU A 117 -10.56 12.80 -19.25
CA GLU A 117 -9.18 12.88 -19.75
C GLU A 117 -8.47 11.53 -19.60
N VAL A 118 -8.75 10.79 -18.52
CA VAL A 118 -8.28 9.41 -18.37
C VAL A 118 -8.87 8.52 -19.46
N MET A 119 -10.15 8.67 -19.78
CA MET A 119 -10.77 7.92 -20.89
C MET A 119 -10.13 8.27 -22.25
N GLU A 120 -9.85 9.55 -22.51
CA GLU A 120 -9.14 9.98 -23.72
C GLU A 120 -7.72 9.42 -23.82
N LEU A 121 -6.95 9.40 -22.73
CA LEU A 121 -5.55 8.97 -22.73
C LEU A 121 -5.36 7.45 -22.75
N PHE A 122 -6.27 6.69 -22.13
CA PHE A 122 -6.14 5.25 -22.06
C PHE A 122 -6.94 4.54 -23.15
N ALA A 123 -8.13 5.06 -23.48
CA ALA A 123 -9.05 4.40 -24.40
C ALA A 123 -9.22 5.12 -25.74
N GLY A 124 -8.66 6.32 -25.91
CA GLY A 124 -8.82 7.13 -27.13
C GLY A 124 -10.14 7.87 -27.24
N GLY A 125 -11.03 7.71 -26.26
CA GLY A 125 -12.29 8.41 -26.15
C GLY A 125 -13.29 7.66 -25.27
N VAL A 126 -14.45 8.28 -25.07
CA VAL A 126 -15.54 7.68 -24.29
C VAL A 126 -16.14 6.46 -25.01
N SER A 127 -16.19 6.47 -26.35
CA SER A 127 -16.74 5.38 -27.18
C SER A 127 -16.06 4.04 -26.97
N ASP A 128 -14.74 4.05 -26.77
CA ASP A 128 -13.92 2.85 -26.65
C ASP A 128 -13.55 2.52 -25.20
N SER A 129 -14.00 3.34 -24.26
CA SER A 129 -13.69 3.19 -22.84
C SER A 129 -14.20 1.85 -22.27
N ASP A 130 -15.40 1.41 -22.65
CA ASP A 130 -15.93 0.12 -22.22
C ASP A 130 -15.03 -1.03 -22.71
N ARG A 131 -14.59 -1.00 -23.97
CA ARG A 131 -13.71 -2.04 -24.53
C ARG A 131 -12.39 -2.12 -23.77
N VAL A 132 -11.73 -0.99 -23.58
CA VAL A 132 -10.38 -0.92 -23.01
C VAL A 132 -10.39 -1.23 -21.52
N PHE A 133 -11.28 -0.62 -20.72
CA PHE A 133 -11.28 -0.84 -19.27
C PHE A 133 -11.90 -2.18 -18.85
N ASN A 134 -12.87 -2.72 -19.59
CA ASN A 134 -13.29 -4.11 -19.37
C ASN A 134 -12.17 -5.08 -19.78
N GLY A 135 -11.43 -4.78 -20.86
CA GLY A 135 -10.24 -5.54 -21.25
C GLY A 135 -9.16 -5.53 -20.16
N LEU A 136 -8.89 -4.37 -19.56
CA LEU A 136 -7.92 -4.22 -18.48
C LEU A 136 -8.33 -5.02 -17.23
N THR A 137 -9.58 -4.87 -16.79
CA THR A 137 -10.07 -5.60 -15.59
C THR A 137 -10.10 -7.10 -15.82
N SER A 138 -10.50 -7.55 -17.02
CA SER A 138 -10.44 -8.97 -17.41
C SER A 138 -8.99 -9.48 -17.41
N ALA A 139 -8.04 -8.72 -17.97
CA ALA A 139 -6.63 -9.11 -17.98
C ALA A 139 -6.04 -9.27 -16.57
N ILE A 140 -6.42 -8.36 -15.65
CA ILE A 140 -6.01 -8.43 -14.25
C ILE A 140 -6.57 -9.71 -13.62
N ASP A 141 -7.86 -9.98 -13.81
CA ASP A 141 -8.53 -11.16 -13.25
C ASP A 141 -7.94 -12.48 -13.78
N GLU A 142 -7.79 -12.57 -15.10
CA GLU A 142 -7.24 -13.72 -15.83
C GLU A 142 -5.81 -14.04 -15.34
N VAL A 143 -4.95 -13.03 -15.16
CA VAL A 143 -3.57 -13.25 -14.69
C VAL A 143 -3.52 -13.56 -13.20
N LEU A 144 -4.20 -12.78 -12.35
CA LEU A 144 -4.13 -12.96 -10.89
C LEU A 144 -4.75 -14.30 -10.44
N GLY A 145 -5.85 -14.71 -11.09
CA GLY A 145 -6.56 -15.94 -10.80
C GLY A 145 -5.88 -17.20 -11.36
N ASN A 146 -4.95 -17.06 -12.31
CA ASN A 146 -4.29 -18.21 -12.92
C ASN A 146 -3.08 -18.68 -12.12
N THR A 147 -3.28 -19.72 -11.31
CA THR A 147 -2.24 -20.35 -10.48
C THR A 147 -1.19 -21.14 -11.27
N THR A 148 -1.34 -21.30 -12.60
CA THR A 148 -0.30 -21.91 -13.44
C THR A 148 0.76 -20.91 -13.89
N LEU A 149 0.45 -19.60 -13.84
CA LEU A 149 1.40 -18.55 -14.19
C LEU A 149 2.42 -18.34 -13.07
N PRO A 150 3.64 -17.89 -13.40
CA PRO A 150 4.64 -17.59 -12.39
C PRO A 150 4.16 -16.53 -11.39
N ALA A 151 4.45 -16.75 -10.11
CA ALA A 151 4.13 -15.81 -9.03
C ALA A 151 4.70 -14.39 -9.29
N SER A 152 5.85 -14.28 -9.97
CA SER A 152 6.45 -13.00 -10.36
C SER A 152 5.56 -12.21 -11.32
N LEU A 153 5.00 -12.86 -12.35
CA LEU A 153 4.12 -12.21 -13.32
C LEU A 153 2.80 -11.77 -12.64
N ARG A 154 2.22 -12.65 -11.82
CA ARG A 154 1.03 -12.33 -11.01
C ARG A 154 1.28 -11.11 -10.13
N HIS A 155 2.45 -11.01 -9.50
CA HIS A 155 2.84 -9.86 -8.70
C HIS A 155 3.02 -8.57 -9.53
N GLU A 156 3.63 -8.63 -10.71
CA GLU A 156 3.76 -7.45 -11.59
C GLU A 156 2.39 -6.88 -12.00
N VAL A 157 1.45 -7.77 -12.34
CA VAL A 157 0.06 -7.36 -12.65
C VAL A 157 -0.66 -6.83 -11.40
N LEU A 158 -0.45 -7.43 -10.23
CA LEU A 158 -0.98 -6.92 -8.97
C LEU A 158 -0.48 -5.49 -8.68
N GLN A 159 0.82 -5.25 -8.83
CA GLN A 159 1.41 -3.93 -8.64
C GLN A 159 0.85 -2.91 -9.64
N MET A 160 0.72 -3.29 -10.90
CA MET A 160 0.09 -2.46 -11.93
C MET A 160 -1.36 -2.10 -11.55
N ALA A 161 -2.16 -3.06 -11.09
CA ALA A 161 -3.53 -2.84 -10.65
C ALA A 161 -3.61 -1.88 -9.45
N VAL A 162 -2.76 -2.06 -8.43
CA VAL A 162 -2.67 -1.15 -7.27
C VAL A 162 -2.31 0.27 -7.71
N ILE A 163 -1.31 0.43 -8.57
CA ILE A 163 -0.88 1.73 -9.11
C ILE A 163 -2.03 2.40 -9.85
N PHE A 164 -2.72 1.65 -10.70
CA PHE A 164 -3.80 2.16 -11.53
C PHE A 164 -5.01 2.61 -10.68
N VAL A 165 -5.48 1.76 -9.77
CA VAL A 165 -6.61 2.08 -8.87
C VAL A 165 -6.27 3.25 -7.94
N CYS A 166 -5.05 3.29 -7.39
CA CYS A 166 -4.59 4.45 -6.61
C CYS A 166 -4.58 5.74 -7.42
N GLY A 167 -4.10 5.69 -8.67
CA GLY A 167 -3.99 6.85 -9.55
C GLY A 167 -5.35 7.37 -10.02
N ILE A 168 -6.31 6.49 -10.27
CA ILE A 168 -7.69 6.86 -10.61
C ILE A 168 -8.43 7.42 -9.39
N SER A 169 -8.14 6.91 -8.19
CA SER A 169 -8.81 7.32 -6.96
C SER A 169 -10.35 7.19 -7.10
N GLN A 170 -11.07 8.30 -7.15
CA GLN A 170 -12.54 8.35 -7.24
C GLN A 170 -13.04 8.79 -8.63
N LEU A 171 -12.20 8.71 -9.67
CA LEU A 171 -12.59 9.08 -11.03
C LEU A 171 -13.44 8.00 -11.70
N SER A 172 -14.23 8.39 -12.70
CA SER A 172 -15.20 7.52 -13.38
C SER A 172 -14.65 6.20 -13.94
N PRO A 173 -13.39 6.09 -14.43
CA PRO A 173 -12.87 4.79 -14.88
C PRO A 173 -12.71 3.75 -13.76
N GLY A 174 -12.70 4.17 -12.49
CA GLY A 174 -12.72 3.22 -11.37
C GLY A 174 -14.00 2.39 -11.29
N ALA A 175 -15.11 2.87 -11.87
CA ALA A 175 -16.38 2.14 -11.88
C ALA A 175 -16.30 0.83 -12.67
N TYR A 176 -15.37 0.69 -13.63
CA TYR A 176 -15.15 -0.56 -14.35
C TYR A 176 -14.68 -1.69 -13.43
N PHE A 177 -13.88 -1.36 -12.41
CA PHE A 177 -13.44 -2.32 -11.40
C PHE A 177 -14.58 -2.77 -10.48
N LEU A 178 -15.69 -2.03 -10.41
CA LEU A 178 -16.90 -2.48 -9.71
C LEU A 178 -17.80 -3.38 -10.58
N ARG A 179 -17.66 -3.33 -11.90
CA ARG A 179 -18.47 -4.13 -12.84
C ARG A 179 -17.89 -5.53 -13.03
N HIS A 180 -16.57 -5.65 -12.99
CA HIS A 180 -15.85 -6.93 -13.05
C HIS A 180 -15.44 -7.35 -11.65
N ASP A 181 -15.78 -8.57 -11.24
CA ASP A 181 -15.51 -9.06 -9.88
C ASP A 181 -14.09 -9.60 -9.76
N LEU A 182 -13.18 -8.79 -9.21
CA LEU A 182 -11.79 -9.20 -8.92
C LEU A 182 -11.64 -9.88 -7.55
N PHE A 183 -12.72 -10.00 -6.76
CA PHE A 183 -12.62 -10.56 -5.42
C PHE A 183 -12.05 -11.99 -5.42
N PRO A 184 -12.50 -12.92 -6.29
CA PRO A 184 -11.98 -14.29 -6.29
C PRO A 184 -10.49 -14.36 -6.61
N SER A 185 -10.01 -13.63 -7.61
CA SER A 185 -8.60 -13.63 -8.01
C SER A 185 -7.69 -12.97 -6.97
N ILE A 186 -8.15 -11.92 -6.30
CA ILE A 186 -7.44 -11.33 -5.17
C ILE A 186 -7.38 -12.30 -3.98
N VAL A 187 -8.48 -12.98 -3.64
CA VAL A 187 -8.49 -13.99 -2.58
C VAL A 187 -7.51 -15.12 -2.90
N THR A 188 -7.53 -15.65 -4.13
CA THR A 188 -6.57 -16.66 -4.59
C THR A 188 -5.14 -16.16 -4.44
N THR A 189 -4.85 -14.90 -4.73
CA THR A 189 -3.51 -14.32 -4.55
C THR A 189 -3.08 -14.30 -3.08
N ILE A 190 -3.99 -14.03 -2.14
CA ILE A 190 -3.69 -14.02 -0.69
C ILE A 190 -3.53 -15.43 -0.14
N THR A 191 -4.36 -16.38 -0.58
CA THR A 191 -4.42 -17.73 0.01
C THR A 191 -3.48 -18.74 -0.65
N SER A 192 -2.89 -18.41 -1.80
CA SER A 192 -1.96 -19.33 -2.49
C SER A 192 -0.55 -19.24 -1.89
N PRO A 193 0.11 -20.39 -1.67
CA PRO A 193 1.41 -20.44 -0.98
C PRO A 193 2.56 -19.80 -1.79
N ASP A 194 2.43 -19.74 -3.11
CA ASP A 194 3.42 -19.12 -4.01
C ASP A 194 3.34 -17.58 -4.02
N THR A 195 2.19 -17.01 -3.63
CA THR A 195 1.93 -15.57 -3.64
C THR A 195 1.66 -14.97 -2.26
N GLU A 196 1.79 -15.74 -1.18
CA GLU A 196 1.53 -15.28 0.20
C GLU A 196 2.36 -14.04 0.58
N GLN A 197 3.57 -13.90 0.04
CA GLN A 197 4.43 -12.74 0.25
C GLN A 197 3.87 -11.42 -0.32
N PHE A 198 2.92 -11.50 -1.26
CA PHE A 198 2.25 -10.35 -1.88
C PHE A 198 0.90 -10.02 -1.23
N THR A 199 0.60 -10.64 -0.09
CA THR A 199 -0.65 -10.43 0.65
C THR A 199 -0.89 -8.97 1.02
N PHE A 200 0.18 -8.21 1.29
CA PHE A 200 0.08 -6.79 1.60
C PHE A 200 -0.55 -6.00 0.43
N GLU A 201 -0.01 -6.13 -0.78
CA GLU A 201 -0.53 -5.44 -1.96
C GLU A 201 -1.92 -5.94 -2.36
N ALA A 202 -2.18 -7.25 -2.24
CA ALA A 202 -3.47 -7.84 -2.56
C ALA A 202 -4.58 -7.36 -1.61
N ALA A 203 -4.30 -7.33 -0.30
CA ALA A 203 -5.22 -6.79 0.69
C ALA A 203 -5.45 -5.28 0.47
N LEU A 204 -4.41 -4.53 0.11
CA LEU A 204 -4.52 -3.12 -0.22
C LEU A 204 -5.41 -2.88 -1.45
N LEU A 205 -5.22 -3.65 -2.53
CA LEU A 205 -6.07 -3.57 -3.73
C LEU A 205 -7.55 -3.77 -3.36
N LEU A 206 -7.86 -4.82 -2.60
CA LEU A 206 -9.22 -5.09 -2.14
C LEU A 206 -9.81 -3.93 -1.35
N ALA A 207 -9.04 -3.33 -0.45
CA ALA A 207 -9.49 -2.21 0.36
C ALA A 207 -9.72 -0.93 -0.46
N LEU A 208 -8.87 -0.66 -1.47
CA LEU A 208 -9.05 0.44 -2.39
C LEU A 208 -10.35 0.29 -3.19
N LEU A 209 -10.62 -0.91 -3.71
CA LEU A 209 -11.84 -1.23 -4.44
C LEU A 209 -13.09 -1.11 -3.55
N ALA A 210 -13.00 -1.56 -2.30
CA ALA A 210 -14.08 -1.41 -1.31
C ALA A 210 -14.34 0.06 -0.91
N ASN A 211 -13.34 0.94 -1.03
CA ASN A 211 -13.46 2.36 -0.71
C ASN A 211 -13.92 3.23 -1.89
N PHE A 212 -14.03 2.68 -3.10
CA PHE A 212 -14.51 3.42 -4.25
C PHE A 212 -15.98 3.87 -4.06
N HIS A 213 -16.21 5.18 -4.14
CA HIS A 213 -17.46 5.90 -3.84
C HIS A 213 -18.18 5.43 -2.57
N LYS A 214 -17.45 5.00 -1.53
CA LYS A 214 -18.06 4.49 -0.30
C LYS A 214 -19.00 5.51 0.35
N SER A 215 -18.62 6.79 0.41
CA SER A 215 -19.44 7.85 1.02
C SER A 215 -20.78 8.07 0.29
N ASP A 216 -20.82 7.88 -1.03
CA ASP A 216 -21.97 8.22 -1.87
C ASP A 216 -22.82 7.01 -2.25
N ALA A 217 -22.19 5.83 -2.36
CA ALA A 217 -22.76 4.64 -2.99
C ALA A 217 -22.33 3.32 -2.33
N ALA A 218 -22.01 3.31 -1.02
CA ALA A 218 -21.58 2.09 -0.30
C ALA A 218 -22.47 0.86 -0.54
N LYS A 219 -23.79 1.03 -0.64
CA LYS A 219 -24.73 -0.10 -0.87
C LYS A 219 -24.59 -0.75 -2.24
N LEU A 220 -24.01 -0.03 -3.21
CA LEU A 220 -23.81 -0.50 -4.58
C LEU A 220 -22.42 -1.09 -4.81
N ASN A 221 -21.49 -0.94 -3.85
CA ASN A 221 -20.13 -1.46 -3.99
C ASN A 221 -20.10 -2.97 -3.68
N PRO A 222 -19.81 -3.84 -4.66
CA PRO A 222 -19.81 -5.30 -4.46
C PRO A 222 -18.70 -5.76 -3.51
N TYR A 223 -17.56 -5.09 -3.45
CA TYR A 223 -16.45 -5.50 -2.58
C TYR A 223 -16.78 -5.33 -1.10
N LEU A 224 -17.51 -4.27 -0.72
CA LEU A 224 -18.00 -4.11 0.67
C LEU A 224 -18.96 -5.24 1.04
N ARG A 225 -19.79 -5.68 0.08
CA ARG A 225 -20.67 -6.84 0.26
C ARG A 225 -19.85 -8.13 0.43
N CYS A 226 -18.87 -8.37 -0.43
CA CYS A 226 -17.99 -9.55 -0.34
C CYS A 226 -17.20 -9.59 0.97
N ILE A 227 -16.65 -8.45 1.43
CA ILE A 227 -15.95 -8.36 2.73
C ILE A 227 -16.89 -8.73 3.90
N ARG A 228 -18.14 -8.27 3.87
CA ARG A 228 -19.13 -8.58 4.92
C ARG A 228 -19.57 -10.04 4.91
N GLU A 229 -19.73 -10.63 3.73
CA GLU A 229 -20.32 -11.96 3.53
C GLU A 229 -19.29 -13.09 3.50
N THR A 230 -18.00 -12.79 3.29
CA THR A 230 -16.95 -13.82 3.23
C THR A 230 -16.76 -14.53 4.58
N THR A 231 -16.65 -15.85 4.50
CA THR A 231 -16.34 -16.75 5.62
C THR A 231 -14.97 -17.40 5.48
N ASN A 232 -14.17 -16.97 4.51
CA ASN A 232 -12.85 -17.54 4.27
C ASN A 232 -11.88 -17.09 5.37
N GLU A 233 -11.66 -17.96 6.37
CA GLU A 233 -10.76 -17.66 7.49
C GLU A 233 -9.29 -17.57 7.06
N ASP A 234 -8.87 -18.27 5.99
CA ASP A 234 -7.48 -18.25 5.52
C ASP A 234 -7.12 -16.90 4.89
N LEU A 235 -8.05 -16.33 4.12
CA LEU A 235 -7.98 -14.93 3.67
C LEU A 235 -7.80 -13.97 4.86
N MET A 236 -8.64 -14.11 5.88
CA MET A 236 -8.63 -13.23 7.05
C MET A 236 -7.33 -13.37 7.85
N ARG A 237 -6.84 -14.60 8.02
CA ARG A 237 -5.54 -14.89 8.66
C ARG A 237 -4.37 -14.29 7.86
N GLY A 238 -4.38 -14.43 6.54
CA GLY A 238 -3.37 -13.82 5.66
C GLY A 238 -3.33 -12.29 5.82
N ILE A 239 -4.50 -11.64 5.82
CA ILE A 239 -4.61 -10.20 6.07
C ILE A 239 -4.08 -9.84 7.46
N CYS A 240 -4.46 -10.59 8.51
CA CYS A 240 -3.94 -10.34 9.86
C CYS A 240 -2.42 -10.48 9.94
N TRP A 241 -1.84 -11.49 9.28
CA TRP A 241 -0.41 -11.73 9.26
C TRP A 241 0.36 -10.58 8.57
N ALA A 242 -0.05 -10.20 7.35
CA ALA A 242 0.56 -9.11 6.62
C ALA A 242 0.40 -7.77 7.36
N ALA A 243 -0.77 -7.54 7.96
CA ALA A 243 -1.04 -6.37 8.79
C ALA A 243 -0.14 -6.31 10.02
N ASN A 244 0.12 -7.43 10.68
CA ASN A 244 0.93 -7.44 11.88
C ASN A 244 2.38 -7.06 11.56
N PHE A 245 2.92 -7.62 10.47
CA PHE A 245 4.27 -7.30 10.02
C PHE A 245 4.41 -5.82 9.63
N ALA A 246 3.48 -5.31 8.83
CA ALA A 246 3.48 -3.92 8.38
C ALA A 246 3.27 -2.93 9.55
N ALA A 247 2.30 -3.18 10.44
CA ALA A 247 2.08 -2.34 11.61
C ALA A 247 3.30 -2.33 12.55
N ALA A 248 3.94 -3.48 12.76
CA ALA A 248 5.17 -3.57 13.55
C ALA A 248 6.32 -2.80 12.90
N ALA A 249 6.45 -2.81 11.57
CA ALA A 249 7.43 -2.01 10.85
C ALA A 249 7.22 -0.50 11.07
N VAL A 250 5.96 -0.03 11.06
CA VAL A 250 5.63 1.38 11.35
C VAL A 250 6.00 1.75 12.79
N VAL A 251 5.65 0.90 13.76
CA VAL A 251 6.03 1.10 15.17
C VAL A 251 7.54 1.19 15.33
N ARG A 252 8.29 0.27 14.72
CA ARG A 252 9.76 0.28 14.73
C ARG A 252 10.33 1.54 14.07
N ALA A 253 9.70 2.06 13.03
CA ALA A 253 10.13 3.30 12.38
C ALA A 253 10.04 4.49 13.33
N TYR A 254 8.95 4.61 14.10
CA TYR A 254 8.86 5.61 15.18
C TYR A 254 9.91 5.40 16.27
N GLN A 255 10.10 4.16 16.72
CA GLN A 255 11.06 3.82 17.79
C GLN A 255 12.52 4.04 17.37
N SER A 256 12.85 3.85 16.09
CA SER A 256 14.19 4.08 15.57
C SER A 256 14.61 5.56 15.61
N ILE A 257 13.64 6.49 15.61
CA ILE A 257 13.88 7.92 15.71
C ILE A 257 14.18 8.32 17.16
N SER A 258 13.44 7.75 18.13
CA SER A 258 13.63 8.01 19.55
C SER A 258 13.25 6.78 20.37
N ASP A 259 14.23 6.17 21.05
CA ASP A 259 13.95 5.02 21.90
C ASP A 259 13.21 5.47 23.16
N ASP A 260 12.01 4.94 23.34
CA ASP A 260 11.11 5.20 24.46
C ASP A 260 10.99 4.02 25.43
N SER A 261 11.98 3.11 25.39
CA SER A 261 12.08 1.99 26.33
C SER A 261 12.15 2.47 27.79
N SER A 262 11.63 1.67 28.72
CA SER A 262 11.83 1.94 30.15
C SER A 262 13.32 1.98 30.45
N PRO A 263 13.82 2.96 31.23
CA PRO A 263 15.24 3.05 31.50
C PRO A 263 15.71 1.74 32.16
N SER A 264 16.54 0.98 31.45
CA SER A 264 17.22 -0.17 32.01
C SER A 264 18.25 0.32 33.03
N LEU A 265 18.66 -0.56 33.96
CA LEU A 265 19.66 -0.20 34.97
C LEU A 265 20.95 0.37 34.33
N THR A 266 21.29 -0.09 33.12
CA THR A 266 22.39 0.42 32.30
C THR A 266 22.17 1.85 31.78
N SER A 267 20.97 2.21 31.32
CA SER A 267 20.69 3.60 30.89
C SER A 267 20.57 4.56 32.07
N THR A 268 20.12 4.07 33.23
CA THR A 268 20.06 4.82 34.48
C THR A 268 21.47 5.17 34.98
N PHE A 269 22.43 4.23 34.93
CA PHE A 269 23.83 4.49 35.29
C PHE A 269 24.51 5.50 34.35
N GLY A 270 24.26 5.42 33.04
CA GLY A 270 24.76 6.41 32.07
C GLY A 270 24.18 7.80 32.29
N SER A 271 22.90 7.89 32.64
CA SER A 271 22.23 9.15 32.99
C SER A 271 22.75 9.73 34.31
N LEU A 272 23.00 8.89 35.33
CA LEU A 272 23.61 9.28 36.62
C LEU A 272 25.05 9.79 36.44
N LEU A 273 25.86 9.10 35.64
CA LEU A 273 27.22 9.55 35.30
C LEU A 273 27.22 10.84 34.46
N SER A 274 26.22 11.02 33.58
CA SER A 274 26.06 12.28 32.84
C SER A 274 25.48 13.42 33.69
N ALA A 275 24.72 13.12 34.75
CA ALA A 275 24.18 14.10 35.70
C ALA A 275 25.22 14.62 36.70
N LEU A 276 26.32 13.88 36.90
CA LEU A 276 27.47 14.30 37.71
C LEU A 276 28.41 15.28 36.98
N ARG A 277 28.12 15.65 35.71
CA ARG A 277 28.81 16.76 35.03
C ARG A 277 28.14 18.10 35.39
N PRO A 278 28.86 19.04 36.03
CA PRO A 278 28.28 20.29 36.51
C PRO A 278 27.63 21.15 35.42
N ASP A 279 28.09 21.06 34.17
CA ASP A 279 27.57 21.83 33.04
C ASP A 279 26.18 21.39 32.55
N ARG A 280 25.69 20.21 32.96
CA ARG A 280 24.36 19.69 32.56
C ARG A 280 23.29 19.81 33.64
N ALA A 281 23.65 20.19 34.87
CA ALA A 281 22.71 20.35 35.98
C ALA A 281 21.67 21.48 35.74
N LEU A 282 21.96 22.42 34.83
CA LEU A 282 21.03 23.48 34.40
C LEU A 282 20.22 23.13 33.13
N ALA A 283 20.51 22.00 32.49
CA ALA A 283 19.80 21.51 31.30
C ALA A 283 18.75 20.43 31.65
N ALA A 284 18.24 20.43 32.89
CA ALA A 284 17.23 19.50 33.39
C ALA A 284 15.80 19.75 32.85
N LYS A 285 15.67 20.45 31.72
CA LYS A 285 14.44 20.40 30.93
C LYS A 285 14.65 19.36 29.84
N PRO A 286 13.95 18.21 29.88
CA PRO A 286 13.95 17.34 28.72
C PRO A 286 13.48 18.18 27.53
N VAL A 287 14.32 18.23 26.50
CA VAL A 287 14.00 18.94 25.26
C VAL A 287 13.20 17.94 24.43
N ASP A 288 11.97 18.30 24.06
CA ASP A 288 11.17 17.50 23.13
C ASP A 288 12.05 17.18 21.89
N PRO A 289 12.12 15.92 21.44
CA PRO A 289 12.84 15.60 20.21
C PRO A 289 12.31 16.51 19.09
N PRO A 290 13.19 17.14 18.27
CA PRO A 290 12.74 18.08 17.26
C PRO A 290 11.66 17.46 16.35
N ARG A 291 10.50 18.11 16.25
CA ARG A 291 9.34 17.61 15.48
C ARG A 291 9.69 17.26 14.03
N GLU A 292 10.69 17.93 13.46
CA GLU A 292 11.25 17.66 12.13
C GLU A 292 11.75 16.22 11.95
N LEU A 293 12.20 15.56 13.02
CA LEU A 293 12.67 14.17 12.95
C LEU A 293 11.55 13.18 12.58
N PHE A 294 10.30 13.55 12.82
CA PHE A 294 9.11 12.73 12.55
C PHE A 294 8.40 13.12 11.24
N LYS A 295 8.97 14.03 10.44
CA LYS A 295 8.32 14.56 9.21
C LYS A 295 7.97 13.48 8.19
N ASN A 296 8.78 12.42 8.11
CA ASN A 296 8.57 11.30 7.18
C ASN A 296 7.75 10.15 7.79
N GLN A 297 7.18 10.35 8.98
CA GLN A 297 6.27 9.40 9.62
C GLN A 297 4.81 9.81 9.43
N PRO A 298 3.87 8.85 9.34
CA PRO A 298 4.11 7.41 9.30
C PRO A 298 4.61 6.94 7.92
N ILE A 299 5.49 5.92 7.90
CA ILE A 299 5.97 5.26 6.66
C ILE A 299 4.81 4.66 5.83
N GLU A 300 5.08 4.33 4.57
CA GLU A 300 4.11 3.82 3.58
C GLU A 300 3.36 2.57 4.06
N ALA A 301 4.04 1.70 4.83
CA ALA A 301 3.44 0.47 5.38
C ALA A 301 2.19 0.74 6.24
N CYS A 302 1.99 1.96 6.73
CA CYS A 302 0.80 2.35 7.51
C CYS A 302 -0.50 2.28 6.70
N VAL A 303 -0.44 2.23 5.36
CA VAL A 303 -1.62 2.06 4.50
C VAL A 303 -2.36 0.75 4.76
N ILE A 304 -1.69 -0.25 5.37
CA ILE A 304 -2.30 -1.53 5.77
C ILE A 304 -3.45 -1.37 6.77
N LEU A 305 -3.53 -0.24 7.48
CA LEU A 305 -4.66 0.03 8.36
C LEU A 305 -5.98 0.10 7.60
N LEU A 306 -5.95 0.45 6.31
CA LEU A 306 -7.15 0.53 5.49
C LEU A 306 -7.83 -0.84 5.32
N PRO A 307 -7.18 -1.90 4.78
CA PRO A 307 -7.80 -3.22 4.72
C PRO A 307 -8.20 -3.76 6.09
N VAL A 308 -7.38 -3.55 7.13
CA VAL A 308 -7.75 -4.04 8.47
C VAL A 308 -9.02 -3.35 8.97
N PHE A 309 -9.14 -2.02 8.80
CA PHE A 309 -10.36 -1.30 9.18
C PHE A 309 -11.59 -1.80 8.41
N GLU A 310 -11.49 -1.98 7.09
CA GLU A 310 -12.62 -2.45 6.27
C GLU A 310 -13.12 -3.82 6.73
N PHE A 311 -12.22 -4.76 6.98
CA PHE A 311 -12.59 -6.08 7.46
C PHE A 311 -13.09 -6.07 8.91
N LEU A 312 -12.43 -5.31 9.79
CA LEU A 312 -12.79 -5.21 11.21
C LEU A 312 -14.18 -4.60 11.40
N HIS A 313 -14.50 -3.55 10.64
CA HIS A 313 -15.81 -2.93 10.64
C HIS A 313 -16.86 -3.81 9.94
N GLY A 314 -16.52 -4.35 8.77
CA GLY A 314 -17.47 -5.00 7.86
C GLY A 314 -17.82 -6.45 8.18
N SER A 315 -16.92 -7.22 8.80
CA SER A 315 -17.06 -8.67 8.95
C SER A 315 -17.04 -9.13 10.41
N ALA A 316 -18.11 -9.81 10.84
CA ALA A 316 -18.17 -10.44 12.16
C ALA A 316 -17.16 -11.61 12.27
N THR A 317 -17.02 -12.39 11.20
CA THR A 317 -16.04 -13.49 11.13
C THR A 317 -14.61 -12.95 11.25
N PHE A 318 -14.30 -11.81 10.64
CA PHE A 318 -12.98 -11.20 10.79
C PHE A 318 -12.71 -10.77 12.23
N ARG A 319 -13.69 -10.18 12.94
CA ARG A 319 -13.54 -9.84 14.36
C ARG A 319 -13.21 -11.07 15.22
N LYS A 320 -13.81 -12.22 14.90
CA LYS A 320 -13.47 -13.50 15.53
C LYS A 320 -12.04 -13.93 15.22
N VAL A 321 -11.65 -14.00 13.94
CA VAL A 321 -10.27 -14.37 13.55
C VAL A 321 -9.23 -13.41 14.15
N PHE A 322 -9.55 -12.12 14.20
CA PHE A 322 -8.74 -11.08 14.81
C PHE A 322 -8.57 -11.28 16.33
N ALA A 323 -9.64 -11.66 17.03
CA ALA A 323 -9.59 -12.03 18.44
C ALA A 323 -8.79 -13.33 18.68
N ASP A 324 -8.94 -14.33 17.80
CA ASP A 324 -8.22 -15.62 17.88
C ASP A 324 -6.70 -15.44 17.76
N ASN A 325 -6.22 -14.38 17.09
CA ASN A 325 -4.79 -14.06 17.04
C ASN A 325 -4.19 -13.77 18.43
N LEU A 326 -4.99 -13.30 19.40
CA LEU A 326 -4.54 -13.09 20.78
C LEU A 326 -4.43 -14.41 21.54
N THR A 327 -5.42 -15.29 21.41
CA THR A 327 -5.49 -16.56 22.15
C THR A 327 -4.50 -17.59 21.61
N ALA A 328 -4.34 -17.69 20.29
CA ALA A 328 -3.41 -18.62 19.66
C ALA A 328 -1.94 -18.35 20.03
N HIS A 329 -1.57 -17.08 20.25
CA HIS A 329 -0.25 -16.68 20.72
C HIS A 329 0.02 -17.05 22.20
N VAL A 330 -1.02 -17.19 23.02
CA VAL A 330 -0.89 -17.65 24.41
C VAL A 330 -0.65 -19.16 24.48
N GLU A 331 -1.31 -19.92 23.60
CA GLU A 331 -1.22 -21.38 23.57
C GLU A 331 0.07 -21.89 22.90
N LYS A 332 0.50 -21.24 21.82
CA LYS A 332 1.76 -21.55 21.16
C LYS A 332 2.83 -20.59 21.70
N LYS A 333 3.73 -21.08 22.58
CA LYS A 333 5.00 -20.42 22.92
C LYS A 333 5.96 -20.36 21.72
N THR A 334 5.47 -19.94 20.56
CA THR A 334 6.29 -19.64 19.39
C THR A 334 7.04 -18.36 19.68
N SER A 335 8.36 -18.46 19.67
CA SER A 335 9.33 -17.38 19.86
C SER A 335 9.34 -16.38 18.70
N THR A 336 8.17 -15.93 18.24
CA THR A 336 8.07 -14.88 17.23
C THR A 336 8.28 -13.53 17.93
N PRO A 337 9.22 -12.69 17.49
CA PRO A 337 9.57 -11.43 18.16
C PRO A 337 8.52 -10.32 17.96
N ILE A 338 7.38 -10.62 17.33
CA ILE A 338 6.33 -9.64 17.02
C ILE A 338 5.11 -9.99 17.88
N PRO A 339 4.57 -9.04 18.66
CA PRO A 339 3.32 -9.22 19.38
C PRO A 339 2.16 -9.55 18.41
N PRO A 340 1.07 -10.16 18.89
CA PRO A 340 -0.11 -10.38 18.06
C PRO A 340 -0.71 -9.06 17.54
N LEU A 341 -1.37 -9.11 16.38
CA LEU A 341 -1.88 -7.94 15.67
C LEU A 341 -2.65 -6.94 16.57
N PRO A 342 -3.59 -7.36 17.44
CA PRO A 342 -4.35 -6.38 18.23
C PRO A 342 -3.46 -5.58 19.20
N ILE A 343 -2.40 -6.20 19.75
CA ILE A 343 -1.41 -5.54 20.62
C ILE A 343 -0.54 -4.58 19.80
N THR A 344 -0.10 -5.02 18.62
CA THR A 344 0.67 -4.17 17.69
C THR A 344 -0.14 -2.96 17.25
N LEU A 345 -1.44 -3.10 17.00
CA LEU A 345 -2.34 -1.99 16.65
C LEU A 345 -2.56 -1.02 17.80
N LEU A 346 -2.69 -1.49 19.05
CA LEU A 346 -2.76 -0.61 20.22
C LEU A 346 -1.49 0.23 20.36
N SER A 347 -0.33 -0.41 20.19
CA SER A 347 0.98 0.27 20.22
C SER A 347 1.09 1.29 19.08
N LEU A 348 0.77 0.89 17.84
CA LEU A 348 0.77 1.77 16.67
C LEU A 348 -0.16 2.97 16.85
N THR A 349 -1.37 2.76 17.36
CA THR A 349 -2.33 3.85 17.60
C THR A 349 -1.77 4.86 18.59
N SER A 350 -1.04 4.41 19.61
CA SER A 350 -0.35 5.29 20.56
C SER A 350 0.68 6.20 19.89
N TYR A 351 1.51 5.67 18.98
CA TYR A 351 2.47 6.48 18.22
C TYR A 351 1.78 7.44 17.24
N LEU A 352 0.77 6.96 16.49
CA LEU A 352 0.05 7.77 15.51
C LEU A 352 -0.64 8.97 16.18
N VAL A 353 -1.38 8.74 17.27
CA VAL A 353 -2.10 9.82 17.98
C VAL A 353 -1.12 10.80 18.62
N SER A 354 -0.03 10.31 19.22
CA SER A 354 0.99 11.16 19.86
C SER A 354 1.67 12.13 18.88
N HIS A 355 1.80 11.72 17.61
CA HIS A 355 2.49 12.48 16.55
C HIS A 355 1.54 13.10 15.51
N ALA A 356 0.24 12.87 15.62
CA ALA A 356 -0.77 13.35 14.66
C ALA A 356 -0.77 14.87 14.52
N SER A 357 -0.62 15.60 15.63
CA SER A 357 -0.57 17.07 15.65
C SER A 357 0.85 17.62 15.49
N SER A 358 1.88 16.80 15.73
CA SER A 358 3.29 17.19 15.65
C SER A 358 3.81 17.18 14.23
N SER A 359 3.30 16.27 13.39
CA SER A 359 3.57 16.24 11.96
C SER A 359 2.53 17.10 11.25
N SER A 360 2.95 18.16 10.55
CA SER A 360 2.07 19.08 9.80
C SER A 360 1.41 18.45 8.56
N SER A 361 1.40 17.12 8.47
CA SER A 361 0.93 16.36 7.32
C SER A 361 -0.52 15.91 7.52
N SER A 362 -1.39 16.24 6.55
CA SER A 362 -2.77 15.75 6.51
C SER A 362 -2.85 14.21 6.54
N ARG A 363 -1.84 13.54 5.97
CA ARG A 363 -1.69 12.08 6.00
C ARG A 363 -1.64 11.52 7.41
N SER A 364 -0.86 12.13 8.31
CA SER A 364 -0.69 11.64 9.68
C SER A 364 -1.99 11.77 10.48
N ILE A 365 -2.71 12.88 10.30
CA ILE A 365 -4.03 13.10 10.93
C ILE A 365 -5.03 12.06 10.42
N ALA A 366 -5.05 11.77 9.11
CA ALA A 366 -5.93 10.76 8.54
C ALA A 366 -5.69 9.36 9.14
N TYR A 367 -4.42 8.96 9.28
CA TYR A 367 -4.08 7.67 9.91
C TYR A 367 -4.41 7.62 11.40
N ALA A 368 -4.22 8.72 12.13
CA ALA A 368 -4.63 8.80 13.53
C ALA A 368 -6.15 8.66 13.68
N ASN A 369 -6.93 9.35 12.84
CA ASN A 369 -8.39 9.20 12.81
C ASN A 369 -8.81 7.77 12.46
N LEU A 370 -8.18 7.15 11.47
CA LEU A 370 -8.46 5.75 11.10
C LEU A 370 -8.18 4.80 12.28
N ALA A 371 -7.05 4.97 12.95
CA ALA A 371 -6.67 4.17 14.10
C ALA A 371 -7.66 4.33 15.27
N LEU A 372 -8.13 5.56 15.55
CA LEU A 372 -9.17 5.80 16.56
C LEU A 372 -10.50 5.13 16.20
N ASN A 373 -10.91 5.16 14.93
CA ASN A 373 -12.10 4.44 14.48
C ASN A 373 -11.95 2.92 14.63
N MET A 374 -10.75 2.37 14.38
CA MET A 374 -10.48 0.96 14.65
C MET A 374 -10.60 0.63 16.14
N LEU A 375 -10.08 1.49 17.03
CA LEU A 375 -10.24 1.30 18.47
C LEU A 375 -11.71 1.32 18.90
N LEU A 376 -12.52 2.20 18.31
CA LEU A 376 -13.97 2.23 18.56
C LEU A 376 -14.61 0.89 18.20
N VAL A 377 -14.34 0.37 17.00
CA VAL A 377 -14.86 -0.95 16.56
C VAL A 377 -14.37 -2.07 17.48
N MET A 378 -13.11 -2.05 17.91
CA MET A 378 -12.58 -3.03 18.87
C MET A 378 -13.28 -2.94 20.23
N SER A 379 -13.64 -1.74 20.68
CA SER A 379 -14.31 -1.52 21.96
C SER A 379 -15.80 -1.90 21.96
N GLU A 380 -16.42 -1.93 20.79
CA GLU A 380 -17.82 -2.33 20.61
C GLU A 380 -17.99 -3.84 20.40
N SER A 381 -16.91 -4.58 20.13
CA SER A 381 -16.94 -6.04 19.95
C SER A 381 -16.66 -6.77 21.26
N ASP A 382 -17.66 -7.50 21.74
CA ASP A 382 -17.56 -8.33 22.94
C ASP A 382 -16.49 -9.42 22.78
N GLU A 383 -16.34 -9.99 21.59
CA GLU A 383 -15.35 -11.02 21.28
C GLU A 383 -13.93 -10.49 21.47
N ILE A 384 -13.62 -9.34 20.87
CA ILE A 384 -12.30 -8.71 20.96
C ILE A 384 -12.02 -8.27 22.40
N LEU A 385 -12.99 -7.66 23.07
CA LEU A 385 -12.86 -7.29 24.47
C LEU A 385 -12.63 -8.50 25.39
N SER A 386 -13.31 -9.60 25.13
CA SER A 386 -13.13 -10.83 25.90
C SER A 386 -11.72 -11.42 25.73
N ALA A 387 -11.21 -11.42 24.49
CA ALA A 387 -9.86 -11.88 24.18
C ALA A 387 -8.77 -10.97 24.80
N LEU A 388 -8.98 -9.66 24.81
CA LEU A 388 -8.07 -8.69 25.45
C LEU A 388 -8.07 -8.77 26.99
N ARG A 389 -9.10 -9.34 27.60
CA ARG A 389 -9.15 -9.59 29.06
C ARG A 389 -8.42 -10.87 29.46
N ALA A 390 -8.15 -11.77 28.51
CA ALA A 390 -7.35 -12.95 28.79
C ALA A 390 -5.93 -12.54 29.20
N ASP A 391 -5.33 -13.29 30.12
CA ASP A 391 -4.00 -12.95 30.66
C ASP A 391 -2.94 -13.14 29.56
N THR A 392 -2.56 -12.05 28.89
CA THR A 392 -1.49 -12.04 27.88
C THR A 392 -0.18 -11.60 28.54
N ASN A 393 0.85 -12.43 28.46
CA ASN A 393 2.20 -12.07 28.93
C ASN A 393 2.91 -11.02 28.02
N GLU A 394 2.26 -10.59 26.93
CA GLU A 394 2.78 -9.62 25.97
C GLU A 394 2.48 -8.18 26.44
N GLU A 395 3.51 -7.33 26.51
CA GLU A 395 3.36 -5.94 26.94
C GLU A 395 2.96 -5.02 25.77
N ILE A 396 1.93 -4.19 25.98
CA ILE A 396 1.58 -3.09 25.06
C ILE A 396 2.58 -1.94 25.27
N ARG A 397 3.40 -1.65 24.26
CA ARG A 397 4.35 -0.53 24.31
C ARG A 397 3.68 0.76 23.84
N LEU A 398 3.34 1.62 24.80
CA LEU A 398 2.82 2.96 24.55
C LEU A 398 3.94 3.93 24.17
N CYS A 399 3.63 4.90 23.31
CA CYS A 399 4.55 5.97 22.93
C CYS A 399 4.86 6.85 24.14
N ARG A 400 6.15 7.01 24.47
CA ARG A 400 6.62 7.91 25.54
C ARG A 400 7.54 9.02 25.03
N GLN A 401 7.51 9.25 23.73
CA GLN A 401 8.40 10.18 23.01
C GLN A 401 8.02 11.66 23.21
N ARG A 402 6.83 11.95 23.76
CA ARG A 402 6.32 13.30 23.99
C ARG A 402 6.36 13.64 25.49
N LEU A 403 6.72 14.87 25.80
CA LEU A 403 6.74 15.36 27.19
C LEU A 403 5.38 15.91 27.63
N PRO A 404 4.99 15.71 28.90
CA PRO A 404 5.66 14.86 29.89
C PRO A 404 5.52 13.36 29.53
N PRO A 405 6.57 12.54 29.73
CA PRO A 405 6.52 11.15 29.32
C PRO A 405 5.47 10.40 30.13
N LEU A 406 4.74 9.50 29.47
CA LEU A 406 3.82 8.62 30.17
C LEU A 406 4.59 7.82 31.25
N PRO A 407 3.98 7.59 32.44
CA PRO A 407 4.61 6.76 33.47
C PRO A 407 4.87 5.36 32.89
N PRO A 408 5.98 4.70 33.28
CA PRO A 408 6.24 3.34 32.84
C PRO A 408 5.06 2.47 33.27
N PHE A 409 4.51 1.71 32.32
CA PHE A 409 3.40 0.81 32.59
C PHE A 409 3.88 -0.27 33.56
N GLN A 410 3.35 -0.26 34.79
CA GLN A 410 3.47 -1.38 35.71
C GLN A 410 2.15 -2.14 35.61
N PRO A 411 2.12 -3.37 35.07
CA PRO A 411 0.87 -4.12 34.94
C PRO A 411 0.25 -4.30 36.33
N PRO A 412 -0.99 -3.83 36.58
CA PRO A 412 -1.71 -4.20 37.78
C PRO A 412 -2.05 -5.69 37.72
N LYS A 413 -2.06 -6.38 38.87
CA LYS A 413 -2.34 -7.82 39.02
C LYS A 413 -3.79 -8.24 38.67
N SER A 414 -4.56 -7.44 37.92
CA SER A 414 -5.95 -7.74 37.61
C SER A 414 -6.43 -7.12 36.29
N PRO A 415 -7.27 -7.84 35.50
CA PRO A 415 -7.36 -7.64 34.04
C PRO A 415 -8.40 -6.63 33.49
N PRO A 416 -9.27 -5.91 34.24
CA PRO A 416 -10.38 -5.20 33.56
C PRO A 416 -10.08 -3.75 33.17
N MET A 417 -8.91 -3.19 33.53
CA MET A 417 -8.64 -1.75 33.41
C MET A 417 -7.83 -1.35 32.18
N CYS A 418 -7.31 -2.27 31.36
CA CYS A 418 -6.33 -1.94 30.34
C CYS A 418 -6.90 -1.07 29.21
N LEU A 419 -8.07 -1.37 28.64
CA LEU A 419 -8.59 -0.61 27.49
C LEU A 419 -9.19 0.75 27.90
N ALA A 420 -10.00 0.80 28.97
CA ALA A 420 -10.57 2.06 29.45
C ALA A 420 -9.48 3.02 29.98
N ARG A 421 -8.42 2.49 30.59
CA ARG A 421 -7.28 3.28 31.03
C ARG A 421 -6.32 3.62 29.89
N LEU A 422 -6.16 2.77 28.86
CA LEU A 422 -5.49 3.13 27.61
C LEU A 422 -6.24 4.27 26.91
N LEU A 423 -7.55 4.16 26.74
CA LEU A 423 -8.39 5.20 26.13
C LEU A 423 -8.37 6.48 26.95
N HIS A 424 -8.39 6.40 28.29
CA HIS A 424 -8.25 7.57 29.16
C HIS A 424 -6.84 8.17 29.10
N ILE A 425 -5.79 7.36 29.02
CA ILE A 425 -4.40 7.82 28.86
C ILE A 425 -4.19 8.46 27.48
N MET A 426 -4.76 7.88 26.43
CA MET A 426 -4.70 8.40 25.06
C MET A 426 -5.57 9.64 24.87
N ALA A 427 -6.66 9.80 25.63
CA ALA A 427 -7.47 11.01 25.64
C ALA A 427 -6.86 12.15 26.50
N SER A 428 -5.89 11.83 27.37
CA SER A 428 -5.21 12.81 28.23
C SER A 428 -3.86 13.28 27.66
N ALA A 429 -3.42 12.72 26.52
CA ALA A 429 -2.20 13.09 25.77
C ALA A 429 -2.56 13.81 24.47
#